data_AF-A0A0A0M6V3-F1
#
_entry.id   AF-A0A0A0M6V3-F1
#
_cell.length_a   1.000
_cell.length_b   1.000
_cell.length_c   1.000
_cell.angle_alpha   90.00
_cell.angle_beta   90.00
_cell.angle_gamma   90.00
#
_symmetry.space_group_name_H-M   'P 1'
#
loop_
_entity.id
_entity.type
_entity.pdbx_description
1 polymer ?
#
loop_
_entity_poly.entity_id
_entity_poly.type
_entity_poly.pdbx_seq_one_letter_code
_entity_poly.pdbx_strand_id
1 'polypeptide(L)'
;MALAGMLVACSSVLPACNAMPLNGEQTRPGSAHAKAWAAVASATDPVAQRAALDAFLALERPPGARPVQVHVYRRGSGERARIDQALWDEPAAFEVELRLNGDEYRFVPLSRASLEPLFRE
;
A
#
# COMPACT_ATOMS: atom_id res chain seq x y z
N MET A 1 -43.91 -28.78 -40.41
CA MET A 1 -43.64 -27.43 -39.87
C MET A 1 -42.13 -27.25 -39.70
N ALA A 2 -41.61 -26.23 -40.39
CA ALA A 2 -40.35 -25.48 -40.28
C ALA A 2 -39.04 -26.10 -39.72
N LEU A 3 -38.00 -25.99 -40.57
CA LEU A 3 -36.56 -25.87 -40.27
C LEU A 3 -36.19 -24.49 -39.71
N ALA A 4 -34.93 -24.35 -39.27
CA ALA A 4 -34.20 -23.14 -38.85
C ALA A 4 -34.51 -22.70 -37.40
N GLY A 5 -33.56 -22.44 -36.51
CA GLY A 5 -32.22 -21.84 -36.52
C GLY A 5 -32.12 -21.20 -35.11
N MET A 6 -31.03 -20.78 -34.51
CA MET A 6 -29.69 -20.40 -34.91
C MET A 6 -28.95 -20.23 -33.57
N LEU A 7 -27.72 -20.72 -33.47
CA LEU A 7 -26.80 -20.41 -32.37
C LEU A 7 -26.63 -18.89 -32.27
N VAL A 8 -27.03 -18.30 -31.15
CA VAL A 8 -26.51 -17.00 -30.72
C VAL A 8 -25.54 -17.25 -29.57
N ALA A 9 -24.27 -17.34 -29.96
CA ALA A 9 -23.14 -17.16 -29.09
C ALA A 9 -23.20 -15.76 -28.47
N CYS A 10 -23.36 -15.67 -27.16
CA CYS A 10 -22.95 -14.46 -26.43
C CYS A 10 -21.44 -14.54 -26.20
N SER A 11 -20.68 -14.20 -27.23
CA SER A 11 -19.26 -13.88 -27.09
C SER A 11 -19.12 -12.53 -26.37
N SER A 12 -18.31 -12.55 -25.31
CA SER A 12 -17.42 -11.47 -24.83
C SER A 12 -18.04 -10.13 -24.45
N VAL A 13 -17.98 -9.76 -23.16
CA VAL A 13 -16.93 -8.88 -22.62
C VAL A 13 -16.85 -9.08 -21.08
N LEU A 14 -15.79 -9.71 -20.61
CA LEU A 14 -15.30 -9.53 -19.24
C LEU A 14 -14.45 -8.24 -19.25
N PRO A 15 -14.66 -7.36 -18.27
CA PRO A 15 -13.57 -7.08 -17.36
C PRO A 15 -14.10 -7.37 -15.97
N ALA A 16 -14.03 -8.64 -15.57
CA ALA A 16 -13.88 -8.90 -14.14
C ALA A 16 -12.61 -8.14 -13.76
N CYS A 17 -12.79 -7.08 -12.97
CA CYS A 17 -11.73 -6.30 -12.39
C CYS A 17 -10.65 -7.27 -11.90
N ASN A 18 -9.44 -7.15 -12.45
CA ASN A 18 -8.26 -7.78 -11.90
C ASN A 18 -7.98 -7.17 -10.52
N ALA A 19 -8.76 -7.54 -9.52
CA ALA A 19 -8.35 -7.52 -8.12
C ALA A 19 -7.75 -8.89 -7.83
N MET A 20 -6.70 -9.22 -8.58
CA MET A 20 -5.83 -10.33 -8.25
C MET A 20 -4.87 -9.80 -7.17
N PRO A 21 -4.92 -10.29 -5.92
CA PRO A 21 -3.92 -9.94 -4.94
C PRO A 21 -2.62 -10.62 -5.38
N LEU A 22 -1.80 -9.88 -6.12
CA LEU A 22 -0.41 -10.26 -6.35
C LEU A 22 0.32 -10.07 -5.03
N ASN A 23 0.86 -11.18 -4.53
CA ASN A 23 1.69 -11.35 -3.34
C ASN A 23 0.94 -11.37 -1.99
N GLY A 24 0.60 -12.58 -1.55
CA GLY A 24 1.57 -13.26 -0.70
C GLY A 24 1.64 -12.81 0.76
N GLU A 25 0.53 -12.62 1.44
CA GLU A 25 0.44 -12.99 2.85
C GLU A 25 -1.02 -13.04 3.27
N GLN A 26 -1.44 -14.20 3.78
CA GLN A 26 -2.56 -14.22 4.70
C GLN A 26 -2.12 -13.44 5.94
N THR A 27 -2.27 -12.12 5.91
CA THR A 27 -2.24 -11.29 7.10
C THR A 27 -3.29 -11.89 8.03
N ARG A 28 -2.87 -12.63 9.06
CA ARG A 28 -3.79 -13.25 10.02
C ARG A 28 -4.69 -12.14 10.55
N PRO A 29 -6.01 -12.15 10.26
CA PRO A 29 -6.91 -11.16 10.82
C PRO A 29 -6.92 -11.37 12.35
N GLY A 30 -6.25 -10.49 13.09
CA GLY A 30 -6.26 -10.53 14.55
C GLY A 30 -5.00 -10.04 15.27
N SER A 31 -3.83 -9.94 14.63
CA SER A 31 -2.64 -9.41 15.32
C SER A 31 -2.72 -7.89 15.51
N ALA A 32 -2.15 -7.37 16.60
CA ALA A 32 -2.03 -5.92 16.84
C ALA A 32 -1.35 -5.21 15.66
N HIS A 33 -0.40 -5.90 15.03
CA HIS A 33 0.31 -5.47 13.84
C HIS A 33 -0.60 -5.24 12.63
N ALA A 34 -1.41 -6.23 12.27
CA ALA A 34 -2.34 -6.13 11.14
C ALA A 34 -3.36 -4.98 11.33
N LYS A 35 -3.82 -4.77 12.58
CA LYS A 35 -4.72 -3.67 12.92
C LYS A 35 -4.03 -2.31 12.80
N ALA A 36 -2.80 -2.19 13.28
CA ALA A 36 -2.00 -0.97 13.17
C ALA A 36 -1.74 -0.61 11.70
N TRP A 37 -1.36 -1.61 10.89
CA TRP A 37 -1.16 -1.39 9.45
C TRP A 37 -2.46 -0.99 8.73
N ALA A 38 -3.57 -1.67 9.03
CA ALA A 38 -4.87 -1.33 8.45
C ALA A 38 -5.27 0.14 8.77
N ALA A 39 -4.92 0.65 9.95
CA ALA A 39 -5.15 2.05 10.30
C ALA A 39 -4.32 3.02 9.43
N VAL A 40 -3.07 2.69 9.11
CA VAL A 40 -2.23 3.49 8.18
C VAL A 40 -2.85 3.52 6.79
N ALA A 41 -3.22 2.35 6.27
CA ALA A 41 -3.73 2.20 4.90
C ALA A 41 -5.13 2.79 4.70
N SER A 42 -5.96 2.83 5.74
CA SER A 42 -7.33 3.35 5.68
C SER A 42 -7.48 4.81 6.15
N ALA A 43 -6.41 5.43 6.64
CA ALA A 43 -6.44 6.83 7.05
C ALA A 43 -6.81 7.73 5.88
N THR A 44 -7.73 8.68 6.13
CA THR A 44 -8.15 9.71 5.16
C THR A 44 -7.68 11.11 5.57
N ASP A 45 -7.08 11.23 6.74
CA ASP A 45 -6.51 12.46 7.29
C ASP A 45 -4.99 12.30 7.49
N PRO A 46 -4.17 13.30 7.12
CA PRO A 46 -2.72 13.16 7.22
C PRO A 46 -2.18 13.07 8.66
N VAL A 47 -2.82 13.72 9.63
CA VAL A 47 -2.41 13.63 11.04
C VAL A 47 -2.76 12.25 11.60
N ALA A 48 -3.93 11.72 11.25
CA ALA A 48 -4.31 10.35 11.59
C ALA A 48 -3.38 9.31 10.97
N GLN A 49 -3.01 9.48 9.69
CA GLN A 49 -2.07 8.59 9.01
C GLN A 49 -0.68 8.61 9.67
N ARG A 50 -0.19 9.80 10.03
CA ARG A 50 1.05 9.95 10.80
C ARG A 50 0.98 9.21 12.13
N ALA A 51 -0.09 9.44 12.91
CA ALA A 51 -0.23 8.82 14.23
C ALA A 51 -0.33 7.29 14.13
N ALA A 52 -1.06 6.77 13.14
CA ALA A 52 -1.14 5.34 12.87
C ALA A 52 0.23 4.77 12.47
N LEU A 53 1.01 5.50 11.67
CA LEU A 53 2.33 5.07 11.24
C LEU A 53 3.35 5.09 12.40
N ASP A 54 3.33 6.12 13.23
CA ASP A 54 4.11 6.19 14.47
C ASP A 54 3.79 4.98 15.39
N ALA A 55 2.50 4.65 15.56
CA ALA A 55 2.06 3.51 16.36
C ALA A 55 2.50 2.15 15.77
N PHE A 56 2.40 2.00 14.45
CA PHE A 56 2.86 0.80 13.73
C PHE A 56 4.38 0.61 13.89
N LEU A 57 5.18 1.66 13.66
CA LEU A 57 6.64 1.60 13.79
C LEU A 57 7.09 1.31 15.22
N ALA A 58 6.34 1.76 16.24
CA ALA A 58 6.63 1.46 17.64
C ALA A 58 6.49 -0.04 17.97
N LEU A 59 5.59 -0.77 17.29
CA LEU A 59 5.45 -2.22 17.44
C LEU A 59 6.62 -2.97 16.78
N GLU A 60 7.16 -2.42 15.69
CA GLU A 60 8.18 -3.07 14.84
C GLU A 60 9.63 -2.73 15.19
N ARG A 61 9.87 -1.86 16.18
CA ARG A 61 11.21 -1.46 16.64
C ARG A 61 11.54 -1.94 18.07
N PRO A 62 11.59 -3.26 18.34
CA PRO A 62 12.22 -3.74 19.57
C PRO A 62 13.72 -3.39 19.61
N PRO A 63 14.37 -3.38 20.79
CA PRO A 63 15.81 -3.19 20.90
C PRO A 63 16.57 -4.22 20.04
N GLY A 64 17.45 -3.73 19.15
CA GLY A 64 18.22 -4.57 18.23
C GLY A 64 17.51 -4.93 16.91
N ALA A 65 16.33 -4.36 16.63
CA ALA A 65 15.66 -4.51 15.35
C ALA A 65 16.50 -3.98 14.18
N ARG A 66 16.32 -4.58 12.99
CA ARG A 66 16.95 -4.10 11.77
C ARG A 66 16.39 -2.72 11.39
N PRO A 67 17.20 -1.84 10.76
CA PRO A 67 16.70 -0.57 10.23
C PRO A 67 15.55 -0.78 9.25
N VAL A 68 14.58 0.13 9.29
CA VAL A 68 13.48 0.20 8.33
C VAL A 68 14.07 0.52 6.95
N GLN A 69 13.75 -0.27 5.95
CA GLN A 69 14.06 0.09 4.56
C GLN A 69 12.86 0.80 3.95
N VAL A 70 13.11 1.95 3.33
CA VAL A 70 12.07 2.75 2.69
C VAL A 70 12.35 2.80 1.19
N HIS A 71 11.40 2.35 0.40
CA HIS A 71 11.40 2.50 -1.05
C HIS A 71 10.23 3.38 -1.47
N VAL A 72 10.42 4.14 -2.55
CA VAL A 72 9.41 5.06 -3.06
C VAL A 72 9.19 4.77 -4.53
N TYR A 73 7.94 4.78 -4.95
CA TYR A 73 7.51 4.50 -6.31
C TYR A 73 6.55 5.59 -6.79
N ARG A 74 6.60 5.97 -8.06
CA ARG A 74 5.60 6.89 -8.65
C ARG A 74 4.29 6.15 -8.85
N ARG A 75 3.15 6.69 -8.39
CA ARG A 75 1.85 5.97 -8.47
C ARG A 75 1.34 5.77 -9.89
N GLY A 76 1.68 6.69 -10.81
CA GLY A 76 1.24 6.60 -12.20
C GLY A 76 2.00 5.56 -13.03
N SER A 77 3.30 5.36 -12.75
CA SER A 77 4.17 4.48 -13.54
C SER A 77 4.65 3.22 -12.81
N GLY A 78 4.55 3.19 -11.47
CA GLY A 78 5.14 2.15 -10.64
C GLY A 78 6.67 2.17 -10.60
N GLU A 79 7.31 3.16 -11.24
CA GLU A 79 8.77 3.26 -11.29
C GLU A 79 9.34 3.69 -9.95
N ARG A 80 10.49 3.11 -9.59
CA ARG A 80 11.23 3.48 -8.38
C ARG A 80 11.68 4.94 -8.48
N ALA A 81 11.30 5.74 -7.49
CA ALA A 81 11.69 7.12 -7.32
C ALA A 81 12.78 7.27 -6.26
N ARG A 82 13.47 8.41 -6.30
CA ARG A 82 14.42 8.80 -5.26
C ARG A 82 13.66 9.42 -4.08
N ILE A 83 14.29 9.39 -2.91
CA ILE A 83 13.82 10.11 -1.72
C ILE A 83 14.45 11.50 -1.79
N ASP A 84 13.73 12.44 -2.41
CA ASP A 84 14.18 13.81 -2.62
C ASP A 84 13.04 14.81 -2.42
N GLN A 85 13.27 16.08 -2.74
CA GLN A 85 12.31 17.17 -2.54
C GLN A 85 10.96 16.91 -3.21
N ALA A 86 10.92 16.22 -4.36
CA ALA A 86 9.67 15.96 -5.07
C ALA A 86 8.70 15.09 -4.25
N LEU A 87 9.22 14.12 -3.49
CA LEU A 87 8.43 13.33 -2.55
C LEU A 87 7.80 14.20 -1.45
N TRP A 88 8.53 15.20 -0.98
CA TRP A 88 8.07 16.09 0.09
C TRP A 88 7.05 17.12 -0.39
N ASP A 89 7.17 17.58 -1.63
CA ASP A 89 6.30 18.58 -2.24
C ASP A 89 4.98 17.96 -2.72
N GLU A 90 5.01 16.75 -3.31
CA GLU A 90 3.83 16.07 -3.83
C GLU A 90 3.68 14.62 -3.29
N PRO A 91 3.53 14.40 -1.97
CA PRO A 91 3.55 13.06 -1.38
C PRO A 91 2.50 12.10 -1.96
N ALA A 92 1.32 12.62 -2.30
CA ALA A 92 0.21 11.83 -2.84
C ALA A 92 0.45 11.30 -4.28
N ALA A 93 1.48 11.80 -4.97
CA ALA A 93 1.92 11.29 -6.27
C ALA A 93 2.78 10.02 -6.16
N PHE A 94 3.16 9.64 -4.94
CA PHE A 94 4.05 8.51 -4.65
C PHE A 94 3.37 7.43 -3.80
N GLU A 95 3.83 6.21 -3.96
CA GLU A 95 3.58 5.08 -3.07
C GLU A 95 4.88 4.76 -2.34
N VAL A 96 4.78 4.58 -1.03
CA VAL A 96 5.91 4.27 -0.16
C VAL A 96 5.79 2.82 0.29
N GLU A 97 6.86 2.06 0.08
CA GLU A 97 7.04 0.70 0.58
C GLU A 97 7.99 0.72 1.78
N LEU A 98 7.56 0.11 2.87
CA LEU A 98 8.36 -0.15 4.05
C LEU A 98 8.70 -1.63 4.07
N ARG A 99 9.98 -1.95 4.27
CA ARG A 99 10.41 -3.32 4.56
C ARG A 99 10.86 -3.42 6.00
N LEU A 100 10.16 -4.26 6.75
CA LEU A 100 10.34 -4.45 8.18
C LEU A 100 10.36 -5.94 8.45
N ASN A 101 11.43 -6.43 9.08
CA ASN A 101 11.56 -7.82 9.53
C ASN A 101 11.38 -8.93 8.46
N GLY A 102 11.26 -8.59 7.17
CA GLY A 102 11.03 -9.53 6.07
C GLY A 102 9.73 -9.26 5.31
N ASP A 103 8.86 -8.45 5.91
CA ASP A 103 7.53 -8.14 5.40
C ASP A 103 7.53 -6.79 4.66
N GLU A 104 6.64 -6.65 3.68
CA GLU A 104 6.51 -5.47 2.83
C GLU A 104 5.16 -4.76 3.06
N TYR A 105 5.20 -3.45 3.29
CA TYR A 105 4.03 -2.64 3.61
C TYR A 105 3.96 -1.41 2.71
N ARG A 106 2.88 -1.25 1.94
CA ARG A 106 2.74 -0.15 0.96
C ARG A 106 1.59 0.79 1.27
N PHE A 107 1.87 2.09 1.25
CA PHE A 107 0.84 3.12 1.46
C PHE A 107 1.12 4.37 0.61
N VAL A 108 0.06 5.16 0.41
CA VAL A 108 0.15 6.46 -0.24
C VAL A 108 0.18 7.54 0.86
N PRO A 109 1.25 8.34 0.96
CA PRO A 109 1.30 9.43 1.92
C PRO A 109 0.29 10.51 1.57
N LEU A 110 -0.53 10.91 2.54
CA LEU A 110 -1.52 11.97 2.37
C LEU A 110 -0.90 13.37 2.43
N SER A 111 0.22 13.51 3.13
CA SER A 111 0.97 14.78 3.21
C SER A 111 2.42 14.54 3.64
N ARG A 112 3.19 15.63 3.71
CA ARG A 112 4.52 15.66 4.33
C ARG A 112 4.51 15.10 5.75
N ALA A 113 3.48 15.41 6.55
CA ALA A 113 3.38 14.92 7.93
C ALA A 113 3.29 13.39 8.01
N SER A 114 2.71 12.74 6.99
CA SER A 114 2.64 11.29 6.89
C SER A 114 4.01 10.63 6.66
N LEU A 115 4.96 11.36 6.07
CA LEU A 115 6.31 10.88 5.79
C LEU A 115 7.26 11.08 6.96
N GLU A 116 7.01 12.09 7.81
CA GLU A 116 7.89 12.43 8.92
C GLU A 116 8.31 11.23 9.78
N PRO A 117 7.42 10.30 10.21
CA PRO A 117 7.80 9.13 11.00
C PRO A 117 8.93 8.27 10.41
N LEU A 118 9.07 8.25 9.09
CA LEU A 118 9.98 7.34 8.39
C LEU A 118 11.44 7.84 8.36
N PHE A 119 11.63 9.15 8.56
CA PHE A 119 12.91 9.83 8.34
C PHE A 119 13.41 10.59 9.56
N ARG A 120 12.81 10.38 10.74
CA ARG A 120 13.34 10.94 11.99
C ARG A 120 14.51 10.06 12.45
N GLU A 121 15.67 10.69 12.64
CA GLU A 121 16.87 10.10 13.24
C GLU A 121 16.66 9.78 14.73
#